data_AF-A0A7J8PLM7-F1
#
_entry.id   AF-A0A7J8PLM7-F1
#
_cell.length_a   1.000
_cell.length_b   1.000
_cell.length_c   1.000
_cell.angle_alpha   90.00
_cell.angle_beta   90.00
_cell.angle_gamma   90.00
#
_symmetry.space_group_name_H-M   'P 1'
#
loop_
_entity.id
_entity.type
_entity.pdbx_description
1 polymer ?
#
loop_
_entity_poly.entity_id
_entity_poly.type
_entity_poly.pdbx_seq_one_letter_code
_entity_poly.pdbx_strand_id
1 'polypeptide(L)'
;LSFLFTSFPISNALYGPSSPVVQLTPSNFKSKVLNSNGVVLVEFFAPWCGHCQALTPTWEKAANVLKGVATVAALDADAHKSLAQEYGIRGFPTIKVFAPGKPPVDYQGARDVKPIAEFALKQVKALLKDRLAGKASGGSSEKSEPSASVELNSRNFDELVLKSKELWIVEFFAP
;
A
#
# COMPACT_ATOMS: atom_id res chain seq x y z
N LEU A 1 -28.89 -39.84 -17.57
CA LEU A 1 -28.28 -38.97 -16.55
C LEU A 1 -27.38 -37.96 -17.25
N SER A 2 -27.86 -36.74 -17.53
CA SER A 2 -27.02 -35.66 -18.07
C SER A 2 -26.34 -34.95 -16.90
N PHE A 3 -25.03 -35.13 -16.78
CA PHE A 3 -24.21 -34.33 -15.87
C PHE A 3 -24.02 -32.94 -16.50
N LEU A 4 -24.75 -31.95 -15.98
CA LEU A 4 -24.45 -30.54 -16.24
C LEU A 4 -23.16 -30.20 -15.49
N PHE A 5 -22.03 -30.23 -16.19
CA PHE A 5 -20.81 -29.58 -15.72
C PHE A 5 -21.05 -28.07 -15.75
N THR A 6 -21.49 -27.51 -14.62
CA THR A 6 -21.46 -26.06 -14.40
C THR A 6 -20.00 -25.64 -14.40
N SER A 7 -19.54 -25.10 -15.53
CA SER A 7 -18.25 -24.43 -15.64
C SER A 7 -18.27 -23.23 -14.69
N PHE A 8 -17.66 -23.37 -13.52
CA PHE A 8 -17.33 -22.23 -12.68
C PHE A 8 -16.23 -21.46 -13.39
N PRO A 9 -16.45 -20.21 -13.86
CA PRO A 9 -15.36 -19.39 -14.35
C PRO A 9 -14.27 -19.32 -13.27
N ILE A 10 -13.10 -19.87 -13.59
CA ILE A 10 -11.89 -19.75 -12.80
C ILE A 10 -11.54 -18.27 -12.81
N SER A 11 -11.84 -17.56 -11.72
CA SER A 11 -11.36 -16.20 -11.52
C SER A 11 -9.85 -16.25 -11.46
N ASN A 12 -9.19 -15.96 -12.59
CA ASN A 12 -7.74 -15.81 -12.64
C ASN A 12 -7.37 -14.51 -11.92
N ALA A 13 -7.15 -14.61 -10.60
CA ALA A 13 -6.56 -13.53 -9.84
C ALA A 13 -5.17 -13.23 -10.41
N LEU A 14 -4.93 -11.97 -10.78
CA LEU A 14 -3.64 -11.55 -11.35
C LEU A 14 -2.49 -11.69 -10.33
N TYR A 15 -2.81 -11.57 -9.04
CA TYR A 15 -1.89 -11.72 -7.93
C TYR A 15 -2.32 -12.92 -7.08
N GLY A 16 -1.37 -13.78 -6.72
CA GLY A 16 -1.62 -14.95 -5.88
C GLY A 16 -1.65 -14.63 -4.38
N PRO A 17 -2.12 -15.57 -3.53
CA PRO A 17 -2.13 -15.39 -2.06
C PRO A 17 -0.74 -15.17 -1.43
N SER A 18 0.32 -15.64 -2.08
CA SER A 18 1.71 -15.46 -1.65
C SER A 18 2.36 -14.19 -2.19
N SER A 19 1.64 -13.39 -2.99
CA SER A 19 2.15 -12.16 -3.55
C SER A 19 2.43 -11.13 -2.45
N PRO A 20 3.52 -10.35 -2.53
CA PRO A 20 3.74 -9.22 -1.63
C PRO A 20 2.77 -8.05 -1.90
N VAL A 21 2.02 -8.08 -3.00
CA VAL A 21 1.05 -7.05 -3.38
C VAL A 21 -0.24 -7.25 -2.58
N VAL A 22 -0.70 -6.20 -1.91
CA VAL A 22 -1.97 -6.23 -1.17
C VAL A 22 -3.13 -6.28 -2.15
N GLN A 23 -3.91 -7.36 -2.11
CA GLN A 23 -5.11 -7.51 -2.92
C GLN A 23 -6.26 -6.73 -2.30
N LEU A 24 -6.76 -5.74 -3.05
CA LEU A 24 -7.86 -4.90 -2.64
C LEU A 24 -9.19 -5.44 -3.15
N THR A 25 -10.20 -5.23 -2.34
CA THR A 25 -11.61 -5.48 -2.63
C THR A 25 -12.42 -4.30 -2.11
N PRO A 26 -13.67 -4.11 -2.54
CA PRO A 26 -14.51 -3.03 -2.03
C PRO A 26 -14.65 -3.04 -0.50
N SER A 27 -14.65 -4.23 0.12
CA SER A 27 -14.80 -4.36 1.57
C SER A 27 -13.56 -3.96 2.36
N ASN A 28 -12.36 -4.08 1.78
CA ASN A 28 -11.10 -3.74 2.46
C ASN A 28 -10.49 -2.40 2.02
N PHE A 29 -10.90 -1.84 0.87
CA PHE A 29 -10.29 -0.65 0.27
C PHE A 29 -10.23 0.53 1.24
N LYS A 30 -11.34 0.85 1.92
CA LYS A 30 -11.38 1.93 2.91
C LYS A 30 -10.33 1.72 4.02
N SER A 31 -10.29 0.53 4.61
CA SER A 31 -9.36 0.24 5.71
C SER A 31 -7.89 0.22 5.30
N LYS A 32 -7.59 -0.32 4.11
CA LYS A 32 -6.21 -0.54 3.64
C LYS A 32 -5.63 0.64 2.87
N VAL A 33 -6.47 1.49 2.29
CA VAL A 33 -6.06 2.62 1.46
C VAL A 33 -6.41 3.94 2.13
N LEU A 34 -7.71 4.20 2.36
CA LEU A 34 -8.19 5.51 2.81
C LEU A 34 -7.86 5.81 4.28
N ASN A 35 -7.88 4.79 5.14
CA ASN A 35 -7.53 4.88 6.55
C ASN A 35 -6.06 4.50 6.82
N SER A 36 -5.25 4.31 5.78
CA SER A 36 -3.83 4.03 5.96
C SER A 36 -3.14 5.21 6.63
N ASN A 37 -2.18 4.92 7.52
CA ASN A 37 -1.29 5.93 8.09
C ASN A 37 -0.06 6.18 7.19
N GLY A 38 0.07 5.48 6.07
CA GLY A 38 1.21 5.58 5.16
C GLY A 38 0.79 5.84 3.72
N VAL A 39 1.78 5.90 2.83
CA VAL A 39 1.54 6.01 1.39
C VAL A 39 1.13 4.65 0.84
N VAL A 40 0.10 4.63 -0.01
CA VAL A 40 -0.40 3.42 -0.68
C VAL A 40 -0.43 3.65 -2.18
N LEU A 41 0.27 2.82 -2.94
CA LEU A 41 0.22 2.77 -4.40
C LEU A 41 -0.77 1.69 -4.80
N VAL A 42 -1.75 2.03 -5.64
CA VAL A 42 -2.79 1.10 -6.10
C VAL A 42 -2.72 1.00 -7.61
N GLU A 43 -2.47 -0.21 -8.10
CA GLU A 43 -2.73 -0.58 -9.49
C GLU A 43 -4.20 -0.95 -9.65
N PHE A 44 -4.91 -0.24 -10.54
CA PHE A 44 -6.22 -0.63 -11.02
C PHE A 44 -6.03 -1.41 -12.32
N PHE A 45 -6.38 -2.69 -12.31
CA PHE A 45 -6.10 -3.63 -13.40
C PHE A 45 -7.36 -4.36 -13.87
N ALA A 46 -7.21 -5.14 -14.94
CA ALA A 46 -8.15 -6.18 -15.35
C ALA A 46 -7.38 -7.45 -15.70
N PRO A 47 -7.86 -8.66 -15.33
CA PRO A 47 -7.09 -9.90 -15.44
C PRO A 47 -6.80 -10.32 -16.89
N TRP A 48 -7.65 -9.88 -17.83
CA TRP A 48 -7.49 -10.13 -19.27
C TRP A 48 -6.55 -9.13 -19.96
N CYS A 49 -6.07 -8.09 -19.28
CA CYS A 49 -5.26 -7.05 -19.88
C CYS A 49 -3.78 -7.46 -19.95
N GLY A 50 -3.26 -7.68 -21.16
CA GLY A 50 -1.86 -8.06 -21.37
C GLY A 50 -0.84 -7.08 -20.78
N HIS A 51 -1.13 -5.76 -20.79
CA HIS A 51 -0.25 -4.77 -20.15
C HIS A 51 -0.24 -4.85 -18.61
N CYS A 52 -1.33 -5.32 -17.98
CA CYS A 52 -1.36 -5.56 -16.54
C CYS A 52 -0.54 -6.80 -16.20
N GLN A 53 -0.71 -7.87 -16.98
CA GLN A 53 0.07 -9.11 -16.84
C GLN A 53 1.58 -8.85 -16.99
N ALA A 54 1.97 -8.00 -17.94
CA ALA A 54 3.37 -7.59 -18.12
C ALA A 54 3.91 -6.76 -16.93
N LEU A 55 3.04 -6.01 -16.23
CA LEU A 55 3.43 -5.19 -15.09
C LEU A 55 3.59 -6.00 -13.80
N THR A 56 2.86 -7.10 -13.64
CA THR A 56 2.85 -7.97 -12.45
C THR A 56 4.23 -8.23 -11.83
N PRO A 57 5.25 -8.75 -12.55
CA PRO A 57 6.56 -9.02 -11.94
C PRO A 57 7.26 -7.76 -11.42
N THR A 58 7.11 -6.64 -12.12
CA THR A 58 7.65 -5.35 -11.69
C THR A 58 6.91 -4.80 -10.47
N TRP A 59 5.58 -4.96 -10.43
CA TRP A 59 4.74 -4.52 -9.31
C TRP A 59 5.04 -5.31 -8.04
N GLU A 60 5.20 -6.64 -8.13
CA GLU A 60 5.61 -7.47 -7.01
C GLU A 60 7.01 -7.13 -6.51
N LYS A 61 7.95 -6.88 -7.41
CA LYS A 61 9.31 -6.44 -7.04
C LYS A 61 9.29 -5.07 -6.37
N ALA A 62 8.47 -4.13 -6.85
CA ALA A 62 8.28 -2.85 -6.19
C ALA A 62 7.67 -2.99 -4.79
N ALA A 63 6.69 -3.89 -4.60
CA ALA A 63 6.11 -4.19 -3.29
C ALA A 63 7.16 -4.69 -2.29
N ASN A 64 8.07 -5.56 -2.74
CA ASN A 64 9.18 -6.03 -1.91
C ASN A 64 10.18 -4.91 -1.56
N VAL A 65 10.55 -4.07 -2.54
CA VAL A 65 11.48 -2.96 -2.34
C VAL A 65 10.92 -1.90 -1.38
N LEU A 66 9.60 -1.67 -1.44
CA LEU A 66 8.91 -0.64 -0.64
C LEU A 66 8.39 -1.15 0.69
N LYS A 67 8.66 -2.41 1.05
CA LYS A 67 8.21 -3.01 2.30
C LYS A 67 8.65 -2.16 3.51
N GLY A 68 7.70 -1.85 4.40
CA GLY A 68 7.92 -0.97 5.57
C GLY A 68 8.01 0.52 5.24
N VAL A 69 7.98 0.91 3.96
CA VAL A 69 8.09 2.31 3.51
C VAL A 69 6.79 2.80 2.89
N ALA A 70 6.21 2.02 1.98
CA ALA A 70 4.92 2.29 1.34
C ALA A 70 4.22 0.97 1.02
N THR A 71 2.89 0.97 1.05
CA THR A 71 2.11 -0.20 0.64
C THR A 71 1.95 -0.20 -0.87
N VAL A 72 2.17 -1.36 -1.50
CA VAL A 72 1.87 -1.58 -2.92
C VAL A 72 0.70 -2.56 -3.00
N ALA A 73 -0.35 -2.16 -3.69
CA ALA A 73 -1.63 -2.82 -3.72
C ALA A 73 -2.19 -2.90 -5.14
N ALA A 74 -3.17 -3.77 -5.35
CA ALA A 74 -3.84 -3.94 -6.64
C ALA A 74 -5.35 -4.17 -6.45
N LEU A 75 -6.16 -3.62 -7.35
CA LEU A 75 -7.61 -3.77 -7.39
C LEU A 75 -8.04 -4.19 -8.79
N ASP A 76 -8.81 -5.27 -8.90
CA ASP A 76 -9.51 -5.62 -10.14
C ASP A 76 -10.65 -4.63 -10.37
N ALA A 77 -10.40 -3.66 -11.25
CA ALA A 77 -11.32 -2.60 -11.57
C ALA A 77 -12.37 -3.00 -12.62
N ASP A 78 -12.15 -4.10 -13.36
CA ASP A 78 -13.16 -4.66 -14.26
C ASP A 78 -14.25 -5.41 -13.46
N ALA A 79 -13.85 -6.12 -12.40
CA ALA A 79 -14.78 -6.72 -11.44
C ALA A 79 -15.49 -5.68 -10.55
N HIS A 80 -14.86 -4.53 -10.31
CA HIS A 80 -15.35 -3.50 -9.37
C HIS A 80 -15.57 -2.12 -10.01
N LYS A 81 -16.40 -2.09 -11.05
CA LYS A 81 -16.65 -0.90 -11.90
C LYS A 81 -17.10 0.36 -11.16
N SER A 82 -17.89 0.21 -10.09
CA SER A 82 -18.33 1.37 -9.29
C SER A 82 -17.16 2.09 -8.62
N LEU A 83 -16.24 1.32 -8.02
CA LEU A 83 -15.05 1.86 -7.37
C LEU A 83 -14.05 2.39 -8.41
N ALA A 84 -13.96 1.74 -9.57
CA ALA A 84 -13.21 2.23 -10.71
C ALA A 84 -13.74 3.59 -11.21
N GLN A 85 -15.06 3.76 -11.30
CA GLN A 85 -15.69 5.02 -11.71
C GLN A 85 -15.46 6.13 -10.70
N GLU A 86 -15.56 5.84 -9.40
CA GLU A 86 -15.30 6.81 -8.31
C GLU A 86 -13.90 7.43 -8.43
N TYR A 87 -12.90 6.62 -8.78
CA TYR A 87 -11.53 7.09 -8.99
C TYR A 87 -11.22 7.47 -10.44
N GLY A 88 -12.22 7.49 -11.33
CA GLY A 88 -12.05 7.92 -12.71
C GLY A 88 -11.12 7.03 -13.54
N ILE A 89 -11.12 5.73 -13.29
CA ILE A 89 -10.32 4.75 -14.04
C ILE A 89 -10.96 4.52 -15.41
N ARG A 90 -10.23 4.87 -16.48
CA ARG A 90 -10.70 4.80 -17.87
C ARG A 90 -9.95 3.78 -18.73
N GLY A 91 -8.90 3.17 -18.19
CA GLY A 91 -8.05 2.22 -18.90
C GLY A 91 -7.09 1.51 -17.95
N PHE A 92 -6.45 0.46 -18.46
CA PHE A 92 -5.63 -0.43 -17.64
C PHE A 92 -4.20 -0.62 -18.19
N PRO A 93 -3.20 -0.83 -17.30
CA PRO A 93 -3.29 -0.53 -15.88
C PRO A 93 -3.30 1.00 -15.66
N THR A 94 -4.01 1.45 -14.62
CA THR A 94 -3.90 2.82 -14.09
C THR A 94 -3.33 2.73 -12.69
N ILE A 95 -2.32 3.53 -12.37
CA ILE A 95 -1.71 3.55 -11.04
C ILE A 95 -2.05 4.88 -10.36
N LYS A 96 -2.58 4.80 -9.15
CA LYS A 96 -2.81 5.97 -8.29
C LYS A 96 -2.09 5.82 -6.97
N VAL A 97 -1.71 6.95 -6.39
CA VAL A 97 -1.03 6.99 -5.10
C VAL A 97 -1.86 7.78 -4.10
N PHE A 98 -2.11 7.16 -2.97
CA PHE A 98 -2.93 7.67 -1.88
C PHE A 98 -1.99 8.02 -0.72
N ALA A 99 -2.19 9.21 -0.16
CA ALA A 99 -1.52 9.65 1.04
C ALA A 99 -2.57 10.21 2.03
N PRO A 100 -2.37 10.04 3.35
CA PRO A 100 -3.32 10.49 4.36
C PRO A 100 -3.63 11.99 4.21
N GLY A 101 -4.92 12.34 4.24
CA GLY A 101 -5.38 13.72 4.17
C GLY A 101 -5.17 14.42 2.82
N LYS A 102 -4.81 13.69 1.76
CA LYS A 102 -4.60 14.24 0.42
C LYS A 102 -5.48 13.56 -0.63
N PRO A 103 -5.90 14.28 -1.68
CA PRO A 103 -6.48 13.64 -2.84
C PRO A 103 -5.46 12.70 -3.50
N PRO A 104 -5.92 11.57 -4.06
CA PRO A 104 -5.03 10.65 -4.75
C PRO A 104 -4.43 11.29 -6.00
N VAL A 105 -3.19 10.93 -6.31
CA VAL A 105 -2.46 11.44 -7.48
C VAL A 105 -2.19 10.32 -8.47
N ASP A 106 -2.25 10.63 -9.76
CA ASP A 106 -1.90 9.68 -10.81
C ASP A 106 -0.39 9.50 -10.90
N TYR A 107 0.03 8.25 -11.07
CA TYR A 107 1.40 7.93 -11.44
C TYR A 107 1.51 7.84 -12.96
N GLN A 108 2.33 8.73 -13.54
CA GLN A 108 2.56 8.84 -14.99
C GLN A 108 4.02 8.53 -15.38
N GLY A 109 4.81 8.00 -14.45
CA GLY A 109 6.22 7.67 -14.67
C GLY A 109 6.41 6.33 -15.40
N ALA A 110 7.67 6.02 -15.71
CA ALA A 110 8.05 4.73 -16.30
C ALA A 110 7.72 3.56 -15.37
N ARG A 111 7.19 2.47 -15.93
CA ARG A 111 6.68 1.31 -15.16
C ARG A 111 7.77 0.31 -14.80
N ASP A 112 8.90 0.84 -14.35
CA ASP A 112 10.05 0.11 -13.84
C ASP A 112 10.14 0.26 -12.32
N VAL A 113 10.77 -0.70 -11.65
CA VAL A 113 10.86 -0.73 -10.18
C VAL A 113 11.45 0.55 -9.60
N LYS A 114 12.54 1.06 -10.19
CA LYS A 114 13.25 2.23 -9.66
C LYS A 114 12.40 3.51 -9.72
N PRO A 115 11.85 3.92 -10.88
CA PRO A 115 10.94 5.08 -10.95
C PRO A 115 9.70 4.97 -10.05
N ILE A 116 9.14 3.76 -9.88
CA ILE A 116 8.00 3.53 -8.97
C ILE A 116 8.44 3.77 -7.52
N ALA A 117 9.57 3.19 -7.12
CA ALA A 117 10.10 3.33 -5.76
C ALA A 117 10.49 4.78 -5.43
N GLU A 118 11.15 5.47 -6.35
CA GLU A 118 11.52 6.88 -6.18
C GLU A 118 10.28 7.78 -6.05
N PHE A 119 9.22 7.51 -6.82
CA PHE A 119 7.97 8.25 -6.68
C PHE A 119 7.29 7.98 -5.34
N ALA A 120 7.25 6.72 -4.89
CA ALA A 120 6.73 6.37 -3.57
C ALA A 120 7.49 7.10 -2.45
N LEU A 121 8.82 7.10 -2.50
CA LEU A 121 9.67 7.82 -1.54
C LEU A 121 9.42 9.33 -1.56
N LYS A 122 9.21 9.93 -2.73
CA LYS A 122 8.82 11.34 -2.85
C LYS A 122 7.51 11.63 -2.12
N GLN A 123 6.50 10.77 -2.27
CA GLN A 123 5.21 10.91 -1.58
C GLN A 123 5.35 10.73 -0.06
N VAL A 124 6.15 9.75 0.38
CA VAL A 124 6.45 9.54 1.82
C VAL A 124 7.13 10.77 2.40
N LYS A 125 8.15 11.31 1.72
CA LYS A 125 8.84 12.53 2.16
C LYS A 125 7.89 13.73 2.25
N ALA A 126 6.95 13.87 1.31
CA ALA A 126 5.95 14.92 1.36
C ALA A 126 5.02 14.75 2.57
N LEU A 127 4.51 13.54 2.81
CA LEU A 127 3.68 13.22 3.98
C LEU A 127 4.40 13.53 5.31
N LEU A 128 5.67 13.16 5.42
CA LEU A 128 6.47 13.46 6.62
C LEU A 128 6.69 14.95 6.81
N LYS A 129 6.95 15.71 5.74
CA LYS A 129 7.05 17.17 5.81
C LYS A 129 5.77 17.82 6.31
N ASP A 130 4.61 17.37 5.84
CA ASP A 130 3.32 17.91 6.30
C ASP A 130 3.08 17.61 7.77
N ARG A 131 3.44 16.42 8.25
CA ARG A 131 3.37 16.07 9.68
C ARG A 131 4.29 16.93 10.54
N LEU A 132 5.48 17.22 10.04
CA LEU A 132 6.43 18.12 10.72
C LEU A 132 5.90 19.56 10.77
N ALA A 133 5.28 20.05 9.69
CA ALA A 133 4.67 21.37 9.65
C ALA A 133 3.38 21.47 10.51
N GLY A 134 2.56 20.41 10.53
CA GLY A 134 1.32 20.32 11.30
C GLY A 134 1.52 20.16 12.81
N LYS A 135 2.72 19.79 13.27
CA LYS A 135 3.08 19.77 14.69
C LYS A 135 3.14 21.17 15.33
N ALA A 136 2.85 22.24 14.57
CA ALA A 136 2.70 23.61 15.04
C ALA A 136 1.24 24.03 15.38
N SER A 137 0.23 23.18 15.19
CA SER A 137 -1.15 23.51 15.58
C SER A 137 -1.94 22.27 16.01
N GLY A 138 -2.09 22.07 17.31
CA GLY A 138 -2.92 20.99 17.86
C GLY A 138 -2.57 20.63 19.30
N GLY A 139 -2.76 21.56 20.23
CA GLY A 139 -2.79 21.26 21.65
C GLY A 139 -4.04 20.47 22.03
N SER A 140 -3.83 19.50 22.93
CA SER A 140 -4.78 18.82 23.84
C SER A 140 -6.04 18.16 23.24
N SER A 141 -6.01 16.83 23.22
CA SER A 141 -7.04 16.02 23.86
C SER A 141 -6.38 14.76 24.40
N GLU A 142 -6.26 14.70 25.72
CA GLU A 142 -5.89 13.50 26.47
C GLU A 142 -6.91 12.40 26.17
N LYS A 143 -6.52 11.48 25.30
CA LYS A 143 -6.78 10.06 25.50
C LYS A 143 -5.42 9.41 25.53
N SER A 144 -5.15 8.74 26.64
CA SER A 144 -3.96 7.95 26.93
C SER A 144 -3.73 6.91 25.83
N GLU A 145 -3.01 7.30 24.77
CA GLU A 145 -2.24 6.39 23.96
C GLU A 145 -1.07 5.90 24.82
N PRO A 146 -0.76 4.59 24.84
CA PRO A 146 0.46 4.12 25.48
C PRO A 146 1.64 4.82 24.81
N SER A 147 2.63 5.20 25.60
CA SER A 147 3.85 5.92 25.20
C SER A 147 4.28 5.55 23.77
N ALA A 148 4.36 6.52 22.86
CA ALA A 148 4.72 6.31 21.45
C ALA A 148 6.14 5.74 21.26
N SER A 149 6.91 5.59 22.35
CA SER A 149 8.18 4.90 22.43
C SER A 149 8.00 3.58 23.20
N VAL A 150 8.57 2.51 22.64
CA VAL A 150 8.67 1.21 23.30
C VAL A 150 9.98 1.17 24.08
N GLU A 151 9.94 0.83 25.37
CA GLU A 151 11.16 0.62 26.16
C GLU A 151 11.85 -0.66 25.71
N LEU A 152 13.06 -0.51 25.19
CA LEU A 152 13.89 -1.60 24.72
C LEU A 152 14.92 -1.99 25.78
N ASN A 153 15.11 -3.29 25.96
CA ASN A 153 16.09 -3.87 26.87
C ASN A 153 16.71 -5.12 26.25
N SER A 154 17.71 -5.69 26.92
CA SER A 154 18.44 -6.86 26.43
C SER A 154 17.58 -8.11 26.18
N ARG A 155 16.36 -8.17 26.71
CA ARG A 155 15.45 -9.32 26.52
C ARG A 155 14.55 -9.19 25.30
N ASN A 156 14.24 -7.96 24.87
CA ASN A 156 13.28 -7.72 23.78
C ASN A 156 13.92 -7.09 22.53
N PHE A 157 15.13 -6.56 22.61
CA PHE A 157 15.76 -5.82 21.52
C PHE A 157 15.91 -6.65 20.25
N ASP A 158 16.43 -7.87 20.36
CA ASP A 158 16.67 -8.74 19.20
C ASP A 158 15.37 -9.11 18.48
N GLU A 159 14.32 -9.40 19.25
CA GLU A 159 13.02 -9.79 18.70
C GLU A 159 12.27 -8.60 18.11
N LEU A 160 12.23 -7.48 18.83
CA LEU A 160 11.47 -6.30 18.43
C LEU A 160 12.18 -5.47 17.37
N VAL A 161 13.50 -5.35 17.40
CA VAL A 161 14.27 -4.47 16.52
C VAL A 161 14.99 -5.26 15.45
N LEU A 162 15.85 -6.22 15.82
CA LEU A 162 16.74 -6.88 14.85
C LEU A 162 15.99 -7.84 13.91
N LYS A 163 14.94 -8.51 14.39
CA LYS A 163 14.09 -9.40 13.57
C LYS A 163 12.91 -8.69 12.91
N SER A 164 12.73 -7.39 13.17
CA SER A 164 11.63 -6.61 12.61
C SER A 164 11.78 -6.38 11.11
N LYS A 165 10.64 -6.27 10.44
CA LYS A 165 10.52 -5.85 9.04
C LYS A 165 10.20 -4.36 8.90
N GLU A 166 9.92 -3.70 10.03
CA GLU A 166 9.65 -2.27 10.14
C GLU A 166 10.91 -1.48 10.46
N LEU A 167 10.96 -0.22 10.02
CA LEU A 167 12.03 0.70 10.36
C LEU A 167 11.90 1.15 11.83
N TRP A 168 12.95 0.92 12.61
CA TRP A 168 13.06 1.40 13.99
C TRP A 168 14.02 2.59 14.07
N ILE A 169 13.62 3.62 14.82
CA ILE A 169 14.52 4.67 15.32
C ILE A 169 14.74 4.35 16.80
N VAL A 170 15.96 3.99 17.16
CA VAL A 170 16.33 3.62 18.54
C VAL A 170 17.17 4.73 19.13
N GLU A 171 16.72 5.27 20.26
CA GLU A 171 17.50 6.17 21.10
C GLU A 171 18.18 5.35 22.20
N PHE A 172 19.51 5.46 22.31
CA PHE A 172 20.27 4.96 23.45
C PHE A 172 20.56 6.15 24.38
N PHE A 173 20.13 6.07 25.63
CA PHE A 173 20.35 7.12 26.63
C PHE A 173 21.07 6.58 27.86
N ALA A 174 21.73 7.46 28.60
CA ALA A 174 22.24 7.22 29.95
C ALA A 174 21.58 8.24 30.90
N PRO A 175 21.21 7.83 32.13
CA PRO A 175 20.55 8.72 33.09
C PRO A 175 21.45 9.84 33.61
#